data_AF-A0A3M1J0R7-F1
#
_entry.id   AF-A0A3M1J0R7-F1
#
_cell.length_a   1.000
_cell.length_b   1.000
_cell.length_c   1.000
_cell.angle_alpha   90.00
_cell.angle_beta   90.00
_cell.angle_gamma   90.00
#
_symmetry.space_group_name_H-M   'P 1'
#
loop_
_entity.id
_entity.type
_entity.pdbx_description
1 polymer ?
#
loop_
_entity_poly.entity_id
_entity_poly.type
_entity_poly.pdbx_seq_one_letter_code
_entity_poly.pdbx_strand_id
1 'polypeptide(L)'
;MAIGITPELSFSDRLRIELNNLFLGLALPFALFYLVYVTVGLRLTISYVITIGWIIILLIPLLLNHFKKYTAAKVYSIIVPLMGIVLVHLLHGWAMRLEPTYLHQVLLCFFFFQRRTAIIMCTLVLLTFAVVSLILLTFTPPFADRIIPVVPFVYFIFSVISSIIL
;
A
#
# COMPACT_ATOMS: atom_id res chain seq x y z
N MET A 1 18.11 -3.44 13.21
CA MET A 1 18.19 -4.92 13.14
C MET A 1 17.58 -5.33 11.82
N ALA A 2 18.36 -5.78 10.85
CA ALA A 2 17.87 -6.05 9.50
C ALA A 2 17.11 -7.39 9.46
N ILE A 3 15.77 -7.34 9.45
CA ILE A 3 14.93 -8.54 9.45
C ILE A 3 15.13 -9.30 8.14
N GLY A 4 15.65 -10.53 8.22
CA GLY A 4 15.80 -11.40 7.05
C GLY A 4 16.93 -11.00 6.10
N ILE A 5 17.99 -10.33 6.56
CA ILE A 5 19.18 -10.11 5.70
C ILE A 5 20.23 -11.18 6.01
N THR A 6 20.56 -12.02 5.02
CA THR A 6 21.66 -12.98 5.11
C THR A 6 22.90 -12.48 4.35
N PRO A 7 24.11 -12.85 4.79
CA PRO A 7 25.37 -12.44 4.15
C PRO A 7 25.62 -13.06 2.77
N GLU A 8 24.73 -13.92 2.28
CA GLU A 8 24.82 -14.58 0.96
C GLU A 8 24.18 -13.76 -0.16
N LEU A 9 23.33 -12.77 0.18
CA LEU A 9 22.62 -11.97 -0.81
C LEU A 9 23.53 -10.94 -1.48
N SER A 10 23.27 -10.65 -2.76
CA SER A 10 23.92 -9.53 -3.45
C SER A 10 23.58 -8.20 -2.77
N PHE A 11 24.48 -7.20 -2.88
CA PHE A 11 24.22 -5.87 -2.32
C PHE A 11 22.89 -5.27 -2.80
N SER A 12 22.61 -5.38 -4.10
CA SER A 12 21.35 -4.93 -4.70
C SER A 12 20.15 -5.64 -4.07
N ASP A 13 20.21 -6.96 -3.87
CA ASP A 13 19.06 -7.68 -3.31
C ASP A 13 18.83 -7.34 -1.84
N ARG A 14 19.91 -7.15 -1.06
CA ARG A 14 19.81 -6.69 0.33
C ARG A 14 19.17 -5.32 0.42
N LEU A 15 19.63 -4.36 -0.39
CA LEU A 15 19.08 -3.02 -0.43
C LEU A 15 17.58 -3.04 -0.73
N ARG A 16 17.14 -3.88 -1.67
CA ARG A 16 15.72 -4.01 -2.04
C ARG A 16 14.85 -4.63 -0.94
N ILE A 17 15.40 -5.60 -0.20
CA ILE A 17 14.73 -6.18 0.96
C ILE A 17 14.64 -5.17 2.09
N GLU A 18 15.72 -4.40 2.31
CA GLU A 18 15.78 -3.35 3.31
C GLU A 18 14.79 -2.22 3.00
N LEU A 19 14.69 -1.77 1.75
CA LEU A 19 13.70 -0.79 1.33
C LEU A 19 12.26 -1.29 1.54
N ASN A 20 11.99 -2.58 1.27
CA ASN A 20 10.68 -3.16 1.58
C ASN A 20 10.40 -3.16 3.09
N ASN A 21 11.37 -3.61 3.90
CA ASN A 21 11.23 -3.58 5.36
C ASN A 21 11.07 -2.15 5.90
N LEU A 22 11.78 -1.17 5.33
CA LEU A 22 11.68 0.24 5.70
C LEU A 22 10.29 0.79 5.37
N PHE A 23 9.78 0.50 4.17
CA PHE A 23 8.40 0.84 3.80
C PHE A 23 7.39 0.29 4.81
N LEU A 24 7.49 -1.00 5.17
CA LEU A 24 6.61 -1.63 6.16
C LEU A 24 6.78 -1.03 7.56
N GLY A 25 8.03 -0.68 7.91
CA GLY A 25 8.39 0.01 9.15
C GLY A 25 7.86 1.44 9.24
N LEU A 26 7.58 2.10 8.12
CA LEU A 26 6.87 3.38 8.07
C LEU A 26 5.35 3.19 8.06
N ALA A 27 4.85 2.23 7.27
CA ALA A 27 3.43 1.99 7.06
C ALA A 27 2.72 1.50 8.33
N LEU A 28 3.32 0.57 9.08
CA LEU A 28 2.70 0.00 10.26
C LEU A 28 2.48 1.02 11.39
N PRO A 29 3.48 1.83 11.80
CA PRO A 29 3.25 2.88 12.78
C PRO A 29 2.17 3.86 12.32
N PHE A 30 2.19 4.28 11.05
CA PHE A 30 1.19 5.19 10.52
C PHE A 30 -0.23 4.60 10.59
N ALA A 31 -0.39 3.33 10.22
CA ALA A 31 -1.65 2.60 10.33
C ALA A 31 -2.11 2.44 11.79
N LEU A 32 -1.18 2.20 12.72
CA LEU A 32 -1.47 2.11 14.16
C LEU A 32 -1.90 3.46 14.74
N PHE A 33 -1.23 4.56 14.37
CA PHE A 33 -1.66 5.90 14.77
C PHE A 33 -3.06 6.22 14.24
N TYR A 34 -3.32 5.89 12.97
CA TYR A 34 -4.65 6.07 12.40
C TYR A 34 -5.71 5.19 13.09
N LEU A 35 -5.37 3.96 13.49
CA LEU A 35 -6.26 3.10 14.26
C LEU A 35 -6.65 3.74 15.60
N VAL A 36 -5.69 4.33 16.31
CA VAL A 36 -5.95 5.06 17.57
C VAL A 36 -6.89 6.24 17.31
N TYR A 37 -6.64 7.01 16.26
CA TYR A 37 -7.49 8.15 15.88
C TYR A 37 -8.93 7.72 15.54
N VAL A 38 -9.11 6.64 14.78
CA VAL A 38 -10.45 6.12 14.44
C VAL A 38 -11.16 5.56 15.67
N THR A 39 -10.44 4.89 16.57
CA THR A 39 -11.01 4.29 17.80
C THR A 39 -11.45 5.35 18.80
N VAL A 40 -10.64 6.38 19.02
CA VAL A 40 -10.90 7.40 20.06
C VAL A 40 -11.76 8.54 19.51
N GLY A 41 -11.46 9.01 18.29
CA GLY A 41 -12.05 10.21 17.71
C GLY A 41 -13.33 9.95 16.92
N LEU A 42 -13.22 9.26 15.78
CA LEU A 42 -14.33 9.13 14.81
C LEU A 42 -15.39 8.10 15.22
N ARG A 43 -14.99 7.03 15.92
CA ARG A 43 -15.85 5.90 16.35
C ARG A 43 -16.67 5.26 15.22
N LEU A 44 -16.13 5.26 14.00
CA LEU A 44 -16.77 4.67 12.82
C LEU A 44 -16.25 3.25 12.60
N THR A 45 -17.14 2.27 12.79
CA THR A 45 -16.81 0.83 12.71
C THR A 45 -16.21 0.44 11.36
N ILE A 46 -16.69 1.02 10.26
CA ILE A 46 -16.19 0.70 8.90
C ILE A 46 -14.71 1.08 8.77
N SER A 47 -14.33 2.28 9.21
CA SER A 47 -12.94 2.73 9.14
C SER A 47 -12.02 1.97 10.08
N TYR A 48 -12.55 1.53 11.22
CA TYR A 48 -11.81 0.66 12.14
C TYR A 48 -11.49 -0.69 11.47
N VAL A 49 -12.48 -1.33 10.85
CA VAL A 49 -12.31 -2.61 10.13
C VAL A 49 -11.33 -2.47 8.97
N ILE A 50 -11.45 -1.41 8.15
CA ILE A 50 -10.52 -1.15 7.04
C ILE A 50 -9.09 -0.96 7.55
N THR A 51 -8.91 -0.21 8.63
CA THR A 51 -7.58 0.05 9.20
C THR A 51 -6.94 -1.22 9.76
N ILE A 52 -7.70 -2.07 10.45
CA ILE A 52 -7.21 -3.40 10.88
C ILE A 52 -6.83 -4.26 9.68
N GLY A 53 -7.66 -4.26 8.62
CA GLY A 53 -7.36 -4.95 7.39
C GLY A 53 -6.00 -4.54 6.81
N TRP A 54 -5.73 -3.23 6.75
CA TRP A 54 -4.43 -2.70 6.33
C TRP A 54 -3.28 -3.18 7.21
N ILE A 55 -3.43 -3.16 8.54
CA ILE A 55 -2.39 -3.63 9.46
C ILE A 55 -2.07 -5.11 9.20
N ILE A 56 -3.09 -5.96 9.05
CA ILE A 56 -2.91 -7.39 8.77
C ILE A 56 -2.17 -7.59 7.44
N ILE A 57 -2.58 -6.87 6.40
CA ILE A 57 -1.92 -6.90 5.08
C ILE A 57 -0.44 -6.52 5.21
N LEU A 58 -0.11 -5.48 5.99
CA LEU A 58 1.26 -5.01 6.15
C LEU A 58 2.14 -5.93 7.03
N LEU A 59 1.56 -6.73 7.92
CA LEU A 59 2.32 -7.69 8.73
C LEU A 59 2.81 -8.92 7.93
N ILE A 60 2.06 -9.34 6.91
CA ILE A 60 2.38 -10.57 6.16
C ILE A 60 3.72 -10.50 5.43
N PRO A 61 4.09 -9.41 4.73
CA PRO A 61 5.41 -9.25 4.13
C PRO A 61 6.57 -9.33 5.14
N LEU A 62 6.41 -8.79 6.36
CA LEU A 62 7.42 -8.90 7.40
C LEU A 62 7.64 -10.36 7.81
N LEU A 63 6.54 -11.12 7.96
CA LEU A 63 6.59 -12.55 8.26
C LEU A 63 7.28 -13.32 7.11
N LEU A 64 6.95 -13.01 5.85
CA LEU A 64 7.60 -13.62 4.69
C LEU A 64 9.10 -13.30 4.63
N ASN A 65 9.50 -12.06 4.92
CA ASN A 65 10.91 -11.67 5.01
C ASN A 65 11.63 -12.39 6.15
N HIS A 66 10.97 -12.57 7.31
CA HIS A 66 11.51 -13.37 8.42
C HIS A 66 11.79 -14.82 8.00
N PHE A 67 10.87 -15.44 7.24
CA PHE A 67 11.03 -16.78 6.67
C PHE A 67 11.90 -16.83 5.40
N LYS A 68 12.63 -15.76 5.09
CA LYS A 68 13.51 -15.65 3.92
C LYS A 68 12.80 -15.78 2.56
N LYS A 69 11.49 -15.62 2.51
CA LYS A 69 10.66 -15.63 1.28
C LYS A 69 10.59 -14.23 0.64
N TYR A 70 11.76 -13.65 0.34
CA TYR A 70 11.90 -12.23 -0.05
C TYR A 70 11.12 -11.84 -1.30
N THR A 71 11.16 -12.68 -2.34
CA THR A 71 10.43 -12.41 -3.59
C THR A 71 8.92 -12.39 -3.33
N ALA A 72 8.42 -13.35 -2.55
CA ALA A 72 7.00 -13.40 -2.19
C ALA A 72 6.60 -12.17 -1.36
N ALA A 73 7.43 -11.75 -0.40
CA ALA A 73 7.19 -10.55 0.40
C ALA A 73 7.06 -9.29 -0.47
N LYS A 74 7.96 -9.12 -1.44
CA LYS A 74 7.94 -7.97 -2.36
C LYS A 74 6.71 -7.98 -3.27
N VAL A 75 6.38 -9.14 -3.85
CA VAL A 75 5.17 -9.28 -4.69
C VAL A 75 3.91 -9.02 -3.88
N TYR A 76 3.83 -9.57 -2.67
CA TYR A 76 2.71 -9.34 -1.76
C TYR A 76 2.53 -7.85 -1.44
N SER A 77 3.64 -7.14 -1.17
CA SER A 77 3.66 -5.71 -0.80
C SER A 77 3.18 -4.77 -1.91
N ILE A 78 3.05 -5.27 -3.15
CA ILE A 78 2.47 -4.52 -4.27
C ILE A 78 1.05 -5.01 -4.55
N ILE A 79 0.88 -6.31 -4.80
CA ILE A 79 -0.36 -6.88 -5.32
C ILE A 79 -1.50 -6.77 -4.32
N VAL A 80 -1.27 -7.10 -3.05
CA VAL A 80 -2.36 -7.09 -2.05
C VAL A 80 -2.79 -5.67 -1.71
N PRO A 81 -1.88 -4.71 -1.47
CA PRO A 81 -2.25 -3.31 -1.37
C PRO A 81 -2.95 -2.78 -2.63
N LEU A 82 -2.56 -3.21 -3.84
CA LEU A 82 -3.23 -2.78 -5.06
C LEU A 82 -4.69 -3.23 -5.09
N MET A 83 -4.97 -4.50 -4.74
CA MET A 83 -6.34 -5.00 -4.60
C MET A 83 -7.12 -4.24 -3.54
N GLY A 84 -6.50 -3.92 -2.41
CA GLY A 84 -7.12 -3.11 -1.35
C GLY A 84 -7.48 -1.71 -1.82
N ILE A 85 -6.56 -1.02 -2.53
CA ILE A 85 -6.81 0.30 -3.11
C ILE A 85 -7.95 0.23 -4.14
N VAL A 86 -7.93 -0.76 -5.04
CA VAL A 86 -9.01 -0.98 -6.03
C VAL A 86 -10.36 -1.14 -5.36
N LEU A 87 -10.43 -1.97 -4.31
CA LEU A 87 -11.67 -2.18 -3.57
C LEU A 87 -12.16 -0.89 -2.94
N VAL A 88 -11.28 -0.14 -2.25
CA VAL A 88 -11.64 1.14 -1.65
C VAL A 88 -12.10 2.14 -2.73
N HIS A 89 -11.41 2.19 -3.87
CA HIS A 89 -11.72 3.10 -4.96
C HIS A 89 -13.05 2.78 -5.63
N LEU A 90 -13.35 1.51 -5.88
CA LEU A 90 -14.63 1.09 -6.45
C LEU A 90 -15.81 1.29 -5.49
N LEU A 91 -15.57 1.13 -4.19
CA LEU A 91 -16.61 1.29 -3.17
C LEU A 91 -16.97 2.76 -2.92
N HIS A 92 -15.99 3.66 -2.92
CA HIS A 92 -16.18 5.06 -2.50
C HIS A 92 -16.03 6.07 -3.65
N GLY A 93 -15.42 5.67 -4.77
CA GLY A 93 -15.25 6.52 -5.96
C GLY A 93 -14.22 7.63 -5.82
N TRP A 94 -14.33 8.62 -6.70
CA TRP A 94 -13.35 9.69 -6.93
C TRP A 94 -13.09 10.59 -5.71
N ALA A 95 -14.06 10.70 -4.80
CA ALA A 95 -13.89 11.51 -3.58
C ALA A 95 -12.78 10.97 -2.66
N MET A 96 -12.33 9.72 -2.84
CA MET A 96 -11.19 9.17 -2.12
C MET A 96 -9.82 9.71 -2.56
N ARG A 97 -9.73 10.30 -3.75
CA ARG A 97 -8.49 10.87 -4.33
C ARG A 97 -7.27 9.95 -4.19
N LEU A 98 -7.38 8.72 -4.69
CA LEU A 98 -6.37 7.66 -4.53
C LEU A 98 -5.27 7.67 -5.59
N GLU A 99 -5.31 8.60 -6.55
CA GLU A 99 -4.29 8.77 -7.59
C GLU A 99 -2.86 8.84 -7.03
N PRO A 100 -2.59 9.59 -5.94
CA PRO A 100 -1.28 9.62 -5.30
C PRO A 100 -0.84 8.23 -4.80
N THR A 101 -1.77 7.41 -4.33
CA THR A 101 -1.49 6.06 -3.83
C THR A 101 -1.14 5.10 -4.97
N TYR A 102 -1.77 5.22 -6.14
CA TYR A 102 -1.38 4.47 -7.33
C TYR A 102 0.01 4.87 -7.83
N LEU A 103 0.34 6.17 -7.83
CA LEU A 103 1.68 6.64 -8.18
C LEU A 103 2.72 6.17 -7.17
N HIS A 104 2.39 6.19 -5.88
CA HIS A 104 3.27 5.66 -4.84
C HIS A 104 3.56 4.16 -5.06
N GLN A 105 2.56 3.36 -5.41
CA GLN A 105 2.74 1.95 -5.80
C GLN A 105 3.71 1.77 -6.97
N VAL A 106 3.63 2.64 -7.99
CA VAL A 106 4.59 2.64 -9.11
C VAL A 106 6.02 2.91 -8.62
N LEU A 107 6.22 3.86 -7.70
CA LEU A 107 7.53 4.12 -7.11
C LEU A 107 8.07 2.91 -6.33
N LEU A 108 7.22 2.30 -5.49
CA LEU A 108 7.58 1.09 -4.74
C LEU A 108 8.00 -0.06 -5.66
N CYS A 109 7.40 -0.18 -6.86
CA CYS A 109 7.81 -1.18 -7.83
C CYS A 109 9.27 -1.02 -8.27
N PHE A 110 9.74 0.22 -8.47
CA PHE A 110 11.15 0.48 -8.82
C PHE A 110 12.11 0.18 -7.67
N PHE A 111 11.71 0.51 -6.43
CA PHE A 111 12.51 0.22 -5.24
C PHE A 111 12.61 -1.27 -4.97
N PHE A 112 11.52 -2.04 -5.11
CA PHE A 112 11.50 -3.44 -4.69
C PHE A 112 12.03 -4.40 -5.78
N PHE A 113 11.87 -4.06 -7.06
CA PHE A 113 12.13 -4.99 -8.15
C PHE A 113 13.23 -4.55 -9.11
N GLN A 114 13.91 -5.55 -9.69
CA GLN A 114 14.81 -5.32 -10.82
C GLN A 114 14.04 -4.74 -12.01
N ARG A 115 14.75 -4.01 -12.89
CA ARG A 115 14.18 -3.22 -13.99
C ARG A 115 13.06 -3.93 -14.76
N ARG A 116 13.28 -5.18 -15.20
CA ARG A 116 12.28 -5.94 -15.98
C ARG A 116 11.00 -6.18 -15.19
N THR A 117 11.12 -6.66 -13.95
CA THR A 117 9.97 -6.95 -13.09
C THR A 117 9.29 -5.67 -12.60
N ALA A 118 10.06 -4.61 -12.33
CA ALA A 118 9.52 -3.29 -11.99
C ALA A 118 8.61 -2.77 -13.12
N ILE A 119 9.07 -2.80 -14.37
CA ILE A 119 8.26 -2.38 -15.53
C ILE A 119 6.95 -3.17 -15.63
N ILE A 120 7.00 -4.50 -15.44
CA ILE A 120 5.80 -5.35 -15.46
C ILE A 120 4.82 -4.93 -14.37
N MET A 121 5.30 -4.73 -13.14
CA MET A 121 4.46 -4.35 -12.01
C MET A 121 3.91 -2.91 -12.16
N CYS A 122 4.71 -1.97 -12.65
CA CYS A 122 4.24 -0.61 -12.95
C CYS A 122 3.12 -0.62 -13.99
N THR A 123 3.30 -1.37 -15.08
CA THR A 123 2.25 -1.52 -16.11
C THR A 123 0.98 -2.13 -15.54
N LEU A 124 1.10 -3.13 -14.66
CA LEU A 124 -0.05 -3.69 -13.96
C LEU A 124 -0.78 -2.63 -13.14
N VAL A 125 -0.07 -1.86 -12.29
CA VAL A 125 -0.67 -0.80 -11.45
C VAL A 125 -1.39 0.24 -12.31
N LEU A 126 -0.74 0.72 -13.38
CA LEU A 126 -1.31 1.72 -14.28
C LEU A 126 -2.53 1.19 -15.06
N LEU A 127 -2.46 -0.04 -15.55
CA LEU A 127 -3.59 -0.68 -16.24
C LEU A 127 -4.76 -0.88 -15.27
N THR A 128 -4.50 -1.31 -14.04
CA THR A 128 -5.51 -1.41 -13.00
C THR A 128 -6.17 -0.05 -12.72
N PHE A 129 -5.39 1.02 -12.59
CA PHE A 129 -5.94 2.37 -12.43
C PHE A 129 -6.81 2.78 -13.62
N ALA A 130 -6.37 2.53 -14.86
CA ALA A 130 -7.15 2.85 -16.05
C ALA A 130 -8.48 2.08 -16.09
N VAL A 131 -8.46 0.77 -15.80
CA VAL A 131 -9.67 -0.06 -15.74
C VAL A 131 -10.63 0.42 -14.65
N VAL A 132 -10.14 0.68 -13.44
CA VAL A 132 -10.97 1.21 -12.35
C VAL A 132 -11.57 2.57 -12.71
N SER A 133 -10.78 3.44 -13.34
CA SER A 133 -11.24 4.75 -13.79
C SER A 133 -12.38 4.61 -14.81
N LEU A 134 -12.24 3.72 -15.79
CA LEU A 134 -13.29 3.44 -16.78
C LEU A 134 -14.57 2.90 -16.13
N ILE A 135 -14.44 1.98 -15.16
CA ILE A 135 -15.60 1.46 -14.42
C ILE A 135 -16.32 2.61 -13.70
N LEU A 136 -15.58 3.45 -12.96
CA LEU A 136 -16.13 4.57 -12.20
C LEU A 136 -16.76 5.69 -13.05
N LEU A 137 -16.49 5.75 -14.36
CA LEU A 137 -17.21 6.66 -15.26
C LEU A 137 -18.65 6.19 -15.54
N THR A 138 -18.92 4.90 -15.38
CA THR A 138 -20.21 4.27 -15.71
C THR A 138 -20.95 3.73 -14.49
N PHE A 139 -20.25 3.57 -13.36
CA PHE A 139 -20.75 2.93 -12.16
C PHE A 139 -20.76 3.93 -10.99
N THR A 140 -21.91 4.04 -10.32
CA THR A 140 -22.02 4.88 -9.11
C THR A 140 -21.52 4.08 -7.89
N PRO A 141 -20.49 4.57 -7.16
CA PRO A 141 -19.93 3.84 -6.02
C PRO A 141 -20.95 3.66 -4.89
N PRO A 142 -21.08 2.46 -4.31
CA PRO A 142 -22.10 2.15 -3.30
C PRO A 142 -21.93 2.93 -1.98
N PHE A 143 -20.72 3.39 -1.67
CA PHE A 143 -20.38 4.09 -0.43
C PHE A 143 -19.83 5.51 -0.68
N ALA A 144 -20.15 6.11 -1.82
CA ALA A 144 -19.73 7.49 -2.15
C ALA A 144 -20.11 8.50 -1.04
N ASP A 145 -21.30 8.36 -0.45
CA ASP A 145 -21.80 9.26 0.59
C ASP A 145 -21.23 8.98 2.00
N ARG A 146 -20.46 7.89 2.17
CA ARG A 146 -19.95 7.42 3.48
C ARG A 146 -18.45 7.67 3.66
N ILE A 147 -17.90 8.62 2.93
CA ILE A 147 -16.48 8.96 2.99
C ILE A 147 -16.22 9.86 4.18
N ILE A 148 -15.25 9.46 5.02
CA ILE A 148 -14.73 10.35 6.04
C ILE A 148 -13.77 11.34 5.37
N PRO A 149 -14.00 12.66 5.50
CA PRO A 149 -13.24 13.68 4.78
C PRO A 149 -11.72 13.64 5.00
N VAL A 150 -11.27 13.08 6.13
CA VAL A 150 -9.85 12.99 6.49
C VAL A 150 -9.11 11.87 5.74
N VAL A 151 -9.80 10.82 5.29
CA VAL A 151 -9.17 9.62 4.72
C VAL A 151 -8.38 9.90 3.43
N PRO A 152 -8.86 10.70 2.47
CA PRO A 152 -8.07 11.08 1.29
C PRO A 152 -6.74 11.75 1.68
N PHE A 153 -6.76 12.63 2.69
CA PHE A 153 -5.55 13.29 3.18
C PHE A 153 -4.58 12.32 3.83
N VAL A 154 -5.08 11.33 4.56
CA VAL A 154 -4.26 10.28 5.19
C VAL A 154 -3.50 9.48 4.11
N TYR A 155 -4.18 9.07 3.04
CA TYR A 155 -3.54 8.38 1.91
C TYR A 155 -2.52 9.25 1.19
N PHE A 156 -2.85 10.52 0.95
CA PHE A 156 -1.96 11.47 0.30
C PHE A 156 -0.71 11.74 1.13
N ILE A 157 -0.87 12.12 2.41
CA ILE A 157 0.24 12.42 3.32
C ILE A 157 1.15 11.22 3.46
N PHE A 158 0.58 10.02 3.64
CA PHE A 158 1.39 8.80 3.71
C PHE A 158 2.20 8.61 2.43
N SER A 159 1.56 8.69 1.25
CA SER A 159 2.20 8.51 -0.05
C SER A 159 3.35 9.50 -0.28
N VAL A 160 3.20 10.74 0.16
CA VAL A 160 4.25 11.77 0.07
C VAL A 160 5.41 11.45 1.02
N ILE A 161 5.11 11.22 2.31
CA ILE A 161 6.14 10.96 3.33
C ILE A 161 6.95 9.71 2.96
N SER A 162 6.28 8.62 2.60
CA SER A 162 6.95 7.37 2.25
C SER A 162 7.81 7.52 0.99
N SER A 163 7.34 8.27 -0.02
CA SER A 163 8.11 8.51 -1.26
C SER A 163 9.31 9.44 -1.07
N ILE A 164 9.32 10.28 -0.04
CA ILE A 164 10.49 11.13 0.28
C ILE A 164 11.55 10.35 1.05
N ILE A 165 11.13 9.43 1.91
CA ILE A 165 12.04 8.65 2.77
C ILE A 165 12.69 7.49 2.00
N LEU A 166 11.98 6.89 1.04
CA LEU A 166 12.48 5.81 0.19
C LEU A 166 13.25 6.33 -1.02
#